data_AF-A0A3M2L732-F1
#
_entry.id   AF-A0A3M2L732-F1
#
_cell.length_a   1.000
_cell.length_b   1.000
_cell.length_c   1.000
_cell.angle_alpha   90.00
_cell.angle_beta   90.00
_cell.angle_gamma   90.00
#
_symmetry.space_group_name_H-M   'P 1'
#
loop_
_entity.id
_entity.type
_entity.pdbx_description
1 polymer ?
#
loop_
_entity_poly.entity_id
_entity_poly.type
_entity_poly.pdbx_seq_one_letter_code
_entity_poly.pdbx_strand_id
1 'polypeptide(L)'
;MTAVADDVILSAAELDLAVGELVDAAEPTAPATDVVAGPMIRIVKGSPTDEDIAAIVSVFAAASAAGGQAPARGPLDLWGLPTDMHRGTSPVVPYSYPQLSHLR
;
A
#
# COMPACT_ATOMS: atom_id res chain seq x y z
N MET A 1 34.68 34.67 -9.62
CA MET A 1 33.38 34.47 -8.94
C MET A 1 32.41 33.82 -9.94
N THR A 2 32.78 32.65 -10.48
CA THR A 2 32.05 31.98 -11.59
C THR A 2 31.91 30.48 -11.33
N ALA A 3 32.94 29.83 -10.76
CA ALA A 3 32.89 28.39 -10.44
C ALA A 3 31.75 27.97 -9.49
N VAL A 4 31.36 28.82 -8.53
CA VAL A 4 30.24 28.53 -7.61
C VAL A 4 28.89 28.69 -8.30
N ALA A 5 28.80 29.56 -9.30
CA ALA A 5 27.57 29.72 -10.08
C ALA A 5 27.35 28.53 -11.02
N ASP A 6 28.44 28.01 -11.60
CA ASP A 6 28.38 26.84 -12.46
C ASP A 6 27.93 25.59 -11.68
N ASP A 7 28.44 25.37 -10.46
CA ASP A 7 28.07 24.23 -9.61
C ASP A 7 26.56 24.21 -9.25
N VAL A 8 25.97 25.36 -8.98
CA VAL A 8 24.52 25.47 -8.69
C VAL A 8 23.68 25.14 -9.94
N ILE A 9 24.15 25.51 -11.13
CA ILE A 9 23.47 25.22 -12.39
C ILE A 9 23.56 23.72 -12.71
N LEU A 10 24.72 23.12 -12.49
CA LEU A 10 24.94 21.68 -12.66
C LEU A 10 24.07 20.87 -11.69
N SER A 11 24.03 21.25 -10.41
CA SER A 11 23.20 20.59 -9.40
C SER A 11 21.70 20.68 -9.71
N ALA A 12 21.23 21.82 -10.21
CA ALA A 12 19.83 21.98 -10.61
C ALA A 12 19.47 21.09 -11.81
N ALA A 13 20.36 20.99 -12.81
CA ALA A 13 20.14 20.15 -13.98
C ALA A 13 20.15 18.65 -13.65
N GLU A 14 21.02 18.21 -12.72
CA GLU A 14 21.03 16.83 -12.22
C GLU A 14 19.74 16.48 -11.47
N LEU A 15 19.21 17.41 -10.68
CA LEU A 15 17.97 17.22 -9.93
C LEU A 15 16.77 17.10 -10.86
N ASP A 16 16.64 17.96 -11.87
CA ASP A 16 15.54 17.89 -12.84
C ASP A 16 15.56 16.57 -13.62
N LEU A 17 16.75 16.07 -13.98
CA LEU A 17 16.90 14.80 -14.69
C LEU A 17 16.53 13.60 -13.81
N ALA A 18 16.95 13.61 -12.54
CA ALA A 18 16.65 12.56 -11.56
C ALA A 18 15.17 12.54 -11.16
N VAL A 19 14.54 13.71 -11.03
CA VAL A 19 13.11 13.82 -10.72
C VAL A 19 12.28 13.26 -11.87
N GLY A 20 12.60 13.61 -13.13
CA GLY A 20 11.91 13.11 -14.31
C GLY A 20 11.86 11.58 -14.38
N GLU A 21 13.00 10.91 -14.17
CA GLU A 21 13.08 9.45 -14.12
C GLU A 21 12.23 8.84 -12.98
N LEU A 22 12.19 9.51 -11.82
CA LEU A 22 11.40 9.06 -10.68
C LEU A 22 9.89 9.20 -10.93
N VAL A 23 9.43 10.24 -11.66
CA VAL A 23 8.01 10.41 -11.99
C VAL A 23 7.55 9.37 -13.01
N ASP A 24 8.41 9.05 -13.99
CA ASP A 24 8.09 8.06 -15.02
C ASP A 24 8.13 6.62 -14.47
N ALA A 25 8.98 6.36 -13.46
CA ALA A 25 9.03 5.09 -12.75
C ALA A 25 7.92 4.92 -11.70
N ALA A 26 7.27 6.02 -11.27
CA ALA A 26 6.15 5.97 -10.37
C ALA A 26 4.89 5.53 -11.12
N GLU A 27 4.53 4.24 -11.00
CA GLU A 27 3.18 3.83 -11.39
C GLU A 27 2.16 4.66 -10.59
N PRO A 28 1.09 5.17 -11.24
CA PRO A 28 0.05 5.89 -10.54
C PRO A 28 -0.57 4.95 -9.52
N THR A 29 -0.25 5.18 -8.24
CA THR A 29 -0.95 4.52 -7.14
C THR A 29 -2.41 4.89 -7.29
N ALA A 30 -3.22 3.90 -7.65
CA ALA A 30 -4.67 4.07 -7.77
C ALA A 30 -5.14 4.79 -6.50
N PRO A 31 -5.97 5.85 -6.62
CA PRO A 31 -6.46 6.55 -5.46
C PRO A 31 -7.04 5.51 -4.52
N ALA A 32 -6.57 5.51 -3.27
CA ALA A 32 -7.16 4.70 -2.21
C ALA A 32 -8.66 4.86 -2.34
N THR A 33 -9.36 3.78 -2.70
CA THR A 33 -10.81 3.82 -2.89
C THR A 33 -11.37 4.30 -1.56
N ASP A 34 -11.74 5.58 -1.48
CA ASP A 34 -12.53 6.10 -0.38
C ASP A 34 -13.67 5.11 -0.24
N VAL A 35 -13.77 4.48 0.93
CA VAL A 35 -14.87 3.58 1.23
C VAL A 35 -16.10 4.44 1.13
N VAL A 36 -16.76 4.39 -0.04
CA VAL A 36 -17.90 5.22 -0.37
C VAL A 36 -18.91 4.97 0.74
N ALA A 37 -19.11 5.96 1.61
CA ALA A 37 -20.05 5.91 2.73
C ALA A 37 -21.51 6.04 2.24
N GLY A 38 -21.79 5.39 1.12
CA GLY A 38 -23.11 5.28 0.51
C GLY A 38 -23.71 3.90 0.78
N PRO A 39 -25.02 3.74 0.54
CA PRO A 39 -25.69 2.45 0.70
C PRO A 39 -25.06 1.41 -0.25
N MET A 40 -24.54 0.31 0.32
CA MET A 40 -23.93 -0.79 -0.45
C MET A 40 -24.96 -1.56 -1.28
N ILE A 41 -26.24 -1.46 -0.94
CA ILE A 41 -27.33 -2.17 -1.61
C ILE A 41 -28.48 -1.18 -1.85
N ARG A 42 -29.03 -1.17 -3.07
CA ARG A 42 -30.21 -0.37 -3.45
C ARG A 42 -31.32 -1.25 -3.97
N ILE A 43 -32.51 -1.13 -3.37
CA ILE A 43 -33.72 -1.79 -3.86
C ILE A 43 -34.27 -0.97 -5.04
N VAL A 44 -34.28 -1.55 -6.24
CA VAL A 44 -34.73 -0.87 -7.47
C VAL A 44 -36.25 -1.03 -7.68
N LYS A 45 -36.84 -2.13 -7.21
CA LYS A 45 -38.25 -2.46 -7.40
C LYS A 45 -38.77 -3.35 -6.26
N GLY A 46 -40.03 -3.15 -5.88
CA GLY A 46 -40.71 -3.89 -4.82
C GLY A 46 -40.74 -3.14 -3.49
N SER A 47 -41.46 -3.68 -2.53
CA SER A 47 -41.53 -3.20 -1.14
C SER A 47 -41.25 -4.40 -0.22
N PRO A 48 -39.97 -4.77 -0.04
CA PRO A 48 -39.62 -5.89 0.83
C PRO A 48 -40.05 -5.59 2.27
N THR A 49 -40.37 -6.64 3.02
CA THR A 49 -40.63 -6.50 4.45
C THR A 49 -39.32 -6.44 5.24
N ASP A 50 -39.40 -6.09 6.51
CA ASP A 50 -38.22 -6.04 7.38
C ASP A 50 -37.54 -7.42 7.51
N GLU A 51 -38.32 -8.50 7.47
CA GLU A 51 -37.81 -9.87 7.47
C GLU A 51 -36.99 -10.19 6.21
N ASP A 52 -37.47 -9.75 5.04
CA ASP A 52 -36.75 -9.95 3.77
C ASP A 52 -35.40 -9.22 3.79
N ILE A 53 -35.38 -7.99 4.31
CA ILE A 53 -34.15 -7.20 4.45
C ILE A 53 -33.17 -7.89 5.40
N ALA A 54 -33.65 -8.36 6.56
CA ALA A 54 -32.83 -9.08 7.52
C ALA A 54 -32.22 -10.35 6.93
N ALA A 55 -33.01 -11.11 6.16
CA ALA A 55 -32.52 -12.31 5.48
C ALA A 55 -31.37 -11.97 4.51
N ILE A 56 -31.56 -10.97 3.64
CA ILE A 56 -30.53 -10.56 2.68
C ILE A 56 -29.24 -10.09 3.38
N VAL A 57 -29.37 -9.23 4.39
CA VAL A 57 -28.21 -8.71 5.15
C VAL A 57 -27.47 -9.85 5.85
N SER A 58 -28.19 -10.81 6.43
CA SER A 58 -27.58 -11.95 7.12
C SER A 58 -26.74 -12.82 6.18
N VAL A 59 -27.21 -13.05 4.96
CA VAL A 59 -26.50 -13.82 3.93
C VAL A 59 -25.22 -13.10 3.51
N PHE A 60 -25.29 -11.80 3.24
CA PHE A 60 -24.10 -11.03 2.86
C PHE A 60 -23.08 -10.89 4.00
N ALA A 61 -23.55 -10.75 5.25
CA ALA A 61 -22.68 -10.74 6.42
C ALA A 61 -21.98 -12.10 6.60
N ALA A 62 -22.72 -13.21 6.46
CA ALA A 62 -22.16 -14.56 6.54
C ALA A 62 -21.16 -14.82 5.40
N ALA A 63 -21.47 -14.41 4.17
CA ALA A 63 -20.56 -14.52 3.04
C ALA A 63 -19.29 -13.68 3.23
N SER A 64 -19.42 -12.47 3.77
CA SER A 64 -18.26 -11.61 4.11
C SER A 64 -17.40 -12.24 5.20
N ALA A 65 -18.02 -12.85 6.22
CA ALA A 65 -17.30 -13.52 7.30
C ALA A 65 -16.59 -14.81 6.84
N ALA A 66 -17.12 -15.48 5.81
CA ALA A 66 -16.48 -16.63 5.18
C ALA A 66 -15.34 -16.24 4.23
N GLY A 67 -15.29 -14.97 3.81
CA GLY A 67 -14.14 -14.40 3.12
C GLY A 67 -12.96 -14.33 4.08
N GLY A 68 -11.96 -15.18 3.86
CA GLY A 68 -10.69 -15.09 4.58
C GLY A 68 -10.10 -13.68 4.44
N GLN A 69 -9.36 -13.25 5.46
CA GLN A 69 -8.68 -11.96 5.47
C GLN A 69 -7.94 -11.78 4.13
N ALA A 70 -8.30 -10.73 3.39
CA ALA A 70 -7.70 -10.46 2.11
C ALA A 70 -6.17 -10.49 2.29
N PRO A 71 -5.43 -11.24 1.44
CA PRO A 71 -3.97 -11.30 1.56
C PRO A 71 -3.46 -9.87 1.57
N ALA A 72 -2.56 -9.56 2.51
CA ALA A 72 -1.98 -8.23 2.64
C ALA A 72 -1.51 -7.77 1.26
N ARG A 73 -2.17 -6.73 0.74
CA ARG A 73 -1.94 -6.26 -0.62
C ARG A 73 -0.80 -5.26 -0.58
N GLY A 74 0.42 -5.73 -0.80
CA GLY A 74 1.60 -4.88 -0.89
C GLY A 74 2.82 -5.50 -0.19
N PRO A 75 3.98 -4.83 -0.27
CA PRO A 75 5.15 -5.18 0.52
C PRO A 75 4.80 -5.23 2.01
N LEU A 76 5.44 -6.13 2.77
CA LEU A 76 5.29 -6.17 4.22
C LEU A 76 5.69 -4.81 4.80
N ASP A 77 4.86 -4.26 5.69
CA ASP A 77 5.26 -3.12 6.49
C ASP A 77 6.29 -3.60 7.52
N LEU A 78 7.52 -3.13 7.36
CA LEU A 78 8.65 -3.49 8.21
C LEU A 78 8.93 -2.41 9.25
N TRP A 79 8.11 -1.36 9.35
CA TRP A 79 8.34 -0.27 10.30
C TRP A 79 8.06 -0.74 11.74
N GLY A 80 9.03 -0.51 12.63
CA GLY A 80 8.84 -0.75 14.06
C GLY A 80 8.80 -2.22 14.47
N LEU A 81 9.42 -3.12 13.71
CA LEU A 81 9.54 -4.52 14.11
C LEU A 81 10.29 -4.63 15.44
N PRO A 82 9.82 -5.45 16.40
CA PRO A 82 10.51 -5.64 17.68
C PRO A 82 11.97 -6.09 17.54
N THR A 83 12.30 -6.78 16.44
CA THR A 83 13.67 -7.20 16.12
C THR A 83 14.61 -6.03 15.85
N ASP A 84 14.10 -4.89 15.41
CA ASP A 84 14.89 -3.68 15.14
C ASP A 84 15.24 -2.91 16.43
N MET A 85 14.56 -3.23 17.54
CA MET A 85 14.86 -2.68 18.87
C MET A 85 16.04 -3.38 19.57
N HIS A 86 16.58 -4.44 18.97
CA HIS A 86 17.72 -5.20 19.47
C HIS A 86 18.96 -5.00 18.58
N ARG A 87 20.15 -5.43 19.04
CA ARG A 87 21.34 -5.40 18.16
C ARG A 87 21.03 -6.22 16.91
N GLY A 88 21.10 -5.57 15.75
CA GLY A 88 20.73 -6.15 14.47
C GLY A 88 21.61 -7.33 14.05
N THR A 89 21.24 -7.90 12.91
CA THR A 89 21.97 -9.00 12.25
C THR A 89 23.42 -8.58 11.92
N SER A 90 24.36 -9.49 12.12
CA SER A 90 25.78 -9.24 11.83
C SER A 90 25.96 -8.96 10.34
N PRO A 91 26.75 -7.95 9.93
CA PRO A 91 26.88 -7.54 8.53
C PRO A 91 27.65 -8.53 7.64
N VAL A 92 28.13 -9.66 8.17
CA VAL A 92 29.06 -10.57 7.47
C VAL A 92 28.51 -12.00 7.34
N VAL A 93 27.24 -12.25 7.60
CA VAL A 93 26.66 -13.61 7.55
C VAL A 93 25.73 -13.78 6.34
N PRO A 94 25.55 -15.00 5.80
CA PRO A 94 24.69 -15.25 4.64
C PRO A 94 23.22 -14.80 4.78
N TYR A 95 22.79 -14.46 6.01
CA TYR A 95 21.45 -13.99 6.35
C TYR A 95 21.44 -12.58 6.95
N SER A 96 22.39 -11.72 6.56
CA SER A 96 22.42 -10.30 6.96
C SER A 96 21.21 -9.50 6.48
N TYR A 97 20.37 -10.07 5.61
CA TYR A 97 19.10 -9.49 5.15
C TYR A 97 17.97 -10.51 5.35
N PRO A 98 17.46 -10.68 6.58
CA PRO A 98 16.44 -11.71 6.86
C PRO A 98 15.14 -11.49 6.07
N GLN A 99 14.83 -10.24 5.70
CA GLN A 99 13.66 -9.89 4.91
C GLN A 99 13.84 -10.15 3.40
N LEU A 100 15.05 -10.44 2.93
CA LEU A 100 15.32 -10.73 1.51
C LEU A 100 15.87 -12.14 1.30
N SER A 101 16.21 -12.87 2.37
CA SER A 101 16.85 -14.19 2.29
C SER A 101 15.95 -15.28 1.71
N HIS A 102 14.62 -15.08 1.75
CA HIS A 102 13.62 -16.02 1.25
C HIS A 102 13.30 -15.83 -0.24
N LEU A 103 13.91 -14.84 -0.92
CA LEU A 103 13.65 -14.52 -2.34
C LEU A 103 14.56 -15.28 -3.32
N ARG A 104 15.03 -16.48 -2.97
CA ARG A 104 15.85 -17.32 -3.86
C ARG A 104 15.03 -18.28 -4.69
#